data_AF-A0A7N4NG68-F1
#
_entry.id   AF-A0A7N4NG68-F1
#
_cell.length_a   1.000
_cell.length_b   1.000
_cell.length_c   1.000
_cell.angle_alpha   90.00
_cell.angle_beta   90.00
_cell.angle_gamma   90.00
#
_symmetry.space_group_name_H-M   'P 1'
#
loop_
_entity.id
_entity.type
_entity.pdbx_description
1 polymer ?
#
loop_
_entity_poly.entity_id
_entity_poly.type
_entity_poly.pdbx_seq_one_letter_code
_entity_poly.pdbx_strand_id
1 'polypeptide(L)'
;MWQKRRYHEMLFIIDTCQGASMYERFYSPNVMALASSQVGEDSLSHQPDLAIGVHLMDRYTFYVLEFLEEIHPASQANMNDLFQVCPKSLCVSTPGHRTDLFQRNPQNVLITDFFGSVRKVEITTERVALNHLKCQKDEELTEPLNYAEQLPVAQIIHQKPKQKEWHPPGGFILGLWALILMVFFKTYGIKHMKYVF
;
A
#
# COMPACT_ATOMS: atom_id res chain seq x y z
N MET A 1 7.05 24.76 2.48
CA MET A 1 6.86 24.32 1.08
C MET A 1 6.33 25.46 0.21
N TRP A 2 5.25 26.12 0.61
CA TRP A 2 4.62 27.21 -0.14
C TRP A 2 5.54 28.40 -0.46
N GLN A 3 6.20 28.99 0.54
CA GLN A 3 7.12 30.14 0.35
C GLN A 3 8.25 29.86 -0.65
N LYS A 4 8.67 28.59 -0.74
CA LYS A 4 9.70 28.12 -1.69
C LYS A 4 9.12 27.69 -3.04
N ARG A 5 7.83 27.94 -3.28
CA ARG A 5 7.08 27.59 -4.50
C ARG A 5 7.29 26.13 -4.94
N ARG A 6 7.26 25.21 -3.98
CA ARG A 6 7.52 23.77 -4.22
C ARG A 6 6.30 22.98 -4.68
N TYR A 7 5.13 23.58 -4.67
CA TYR A 7 3.90 22.99 -5.19
C TYR A 7 2.99 24.09 -5.73
N HIS A 8 2.13 23.72 -6.68
CA HIS A 8 1.04 24.57 -7.17
C HIS A 8 -0.24 24.28 -6.38
N GLU A 9 -0.62 23.01 -6.37
CA GLU A 9 -1.73 22.41 -5.63
C GLU A 9 -1.21 21.16 -4.90
N MET A 10 -1.75 20.86 -3.72
CA MET A 10 -1.31 19.73 -2.90
C MET A 10 -2.50 19.01 -2.29
N LEU A 11 -2.54 17.69 -2.47
CA LEU A 11 -3.52 16.81 -1.87
C LEU A 11 -2.85 16.02 -0.73
N PHE A 12 -3.38 16.11 0.48
CA PHE A 12 -3.01 15.24 1.60
C PHE A 12 -4.07 14.18 1.80
N ILE A 13 -3.65 12.92 1.88
CA ILE A 13 -4.49 11.80 2.27
C ILE A 13 -3.89 11.21 3.54
N ILE A 14 -4.68 11.18 4.61
CA ILE A 14 -4.25 10.80 5.95
C ILE A 14 -5.07 9.59 6.38
N ASP A 15 -4.48 8.40 6.35
CA ASP A 15 -5.11 7.19 6.89
C ASP A 15 -4.54 6.85 8.27
N THR A 16 -5.26 7.26 9.33
CA THR A 16 -4.92 6.96 10.73
C THR A 16 -6.12 7.28 11.63
N CYS A 17 -6.13 6.74 12.86
CA CYS A 17 -7.11 7.13 13.87
C CYS A 17 -7.03 8.64 14.17
N GLN A 18 -8.21 9.26 14.31
CA GLN A 18 -8.37 10.70 14.49
C GLN A 18 -7.66 11.53 13.42
N GLY A 19 -7.60 11.02 12.18
CA GLY A 19 -6.85 11.64 11.09
C GLY A 19 -7.24 13.09 10.79
N ALA A 20 -8.52 13.44 10.98
CA ALA A 20 -9.00 14.82 10.79
C ALA A 20 -8.24 15.85 11.65
N SER A 21 -7.77 15.47 12.84
CA SER A 21 -7.00 16.35 13.73
C SER A 21 -5.71 16.88 13.07
N MET A 22 -5.12 16.12 12.14
CA MET A 22 -3.85 16.47 11.51
C MET A 22 -3.97 17.65 10.55
N TYR A 23 -5.10 17.79 9.86
CA TYR A 23 -5.30 18.89 8.91
C TYR A 23 -6.01 20.11 9.51
N GLU A 24 -6.53 20.05 10.75
CA GLU A 24 -7.21 21.19 11.41
C GLU A 24 -6.34 22.44 11.48
N ARG A 25 -5.03 22.27 11.62
CA ARG A 25 -4.06 23.36 11.75
C ARG A 25 -3.37 23.71 10.43
N PHE A 26 -3.80 23.14 9.31
CA PHE A 26 -3.28 23.57 8.02
C PHE A 26 -3.64 25.04 7.77
N TYR A 27 -2.65 25.80 7.31
CA TYR A 27 -2.78 27.22 6.98
C TYR A 27 -2.12 27.55 5.64
N SER A 28 -1.46 26.57 5.00
CA SER A 28 -0.82 26.77 3.71
C SER A 28 -1.89 26.78 2.62
N PRO A 29 -1.85 27.75 1.67
CA PRO A 29 -2.86 27.83 0.63
C PRO A 29 -2.68 26.74 -0.43
N ASN A 30 -3.72 26.52 -1.23
CA ASN A 30 -3.81 25.55 -2.31
C ASN A 30 -3.59 24.11 -1.83
N VAL A 31 -4.12 23.79 -0.66
CA VAL A 31 -4.06 22.47 -0.05
C VAL A 31 -5.47 21.92 0.11
N MET A 32 -5.68 20.69 -0.35
CA MET A 32 -6.84 19.87 -0.04
C MET A 32 -6.40 18.74 0.89
N ALA A 33 -7.20 18.42 1.90
CA ALA A 33 -6.90 17.32 2.81
C ALA A 33 -8.07 16.35 2.94
N LEU A 34 -7.73 15.07 3.06
CA LEU A 34 -8.60 13.93 3.25
C LEU A 34 -8.11 13.15 4.47
N ALA A 35 -9.02 12.66 5.29
CA ALA A 35 -8.71 11.78 6.41
C ALA A 35 -9.65 10.58 6.44
N SER A 36 -9.15 9.44 6.90
CA SER A 36 -9.95 8.21 7.04
C SER A 36 -10.93 8.22 8.21
N SER A 37 -10.70 9.06 9.23
CA SER A 37 -11.60 9.19 10.38
C SER A 37 -11.66 10.61 10.95
N GLN A 38 -12.79 10.93 11.59
CA GLN A 38 -12.96 12.17 12.35
C GLN A 38 -12.27 12.12 13.72
N VAL A 39 -12.13 13.27 14.36
CA VAL A 39 -11.65 13.35 15.75
C VAL A 39 -12.59 12.60 16.68
N GLY A 40 -12.04 11.67 17.47
CA GLY A 40 -12.81 10.76 18.33
C GLY A 40 -13.26 9.47 17.66
N GLU A 41 -12.91 9.24 16.39
CA GLU A 41 -13.15 7.98 15.68
C GLU A 41 -11.84 7.25 15.34
N ASP A 42 -11.86 5.93 15.43
CA ASP A 42 -10.75 5.07 15.04
C ASP A 42 -10.79 4.77 13.53
N SER A 43 -9.62 4.67 12.89
CA SER A 43 -9.49 4.04 11.57
C SER A 43 -9.36 2.54 11.77
N LEU A 44 -10.02 1.74 10.93
CA LEU A 44 -10.09 0.29 11.08
C LEU A 44 -9.38 -0.43 9.94
N SER A 45 -8.79 -1.56 10.32
CA SER A 45 -8.17 -2.49 9.39
C SER A 45 -9.18 -3.27 8.53
N HIS A 46 -8.71 -3.74 7.39
CA HIS A 46 -9.38 -4.63 6.46
C HIS A 46 -8.52 -5.89 6.22
N GLN A 47 -9.00 -6.78 5.34
CA GLN A 47 -8.41 -8.03 4.88
C GLN A 47 -7.51 -8.76 5.91
N PRO A 48 -8.11 -9.43 6.90
CA PRO A 48 -7.34 -10.26 7.83
C PRO A 48 -6.79 -11.49 7.11
N ASP A 49 -5.47 -11.71 7.21
CA ASP A 49 -4.82 -12.94 6.78
C ASP A 49 -4.68 -13.88 7.98
N LEU A 50 -5.42 -14.99 7.98
CA LEU A 50 -5.42 -15.98 9.06
C LEU A 50 -4.15 -16.83 9.10
N ALA A 51 -3.44 -16.98 7.99
CA ALA A 51 -2.20 -17.76 7.93
C ALA A 51 -1.05 -17.00 8.60
N ILE A 52 -1.05 -15.68 8.47
CA ILE A 52 -0.03 -14.79 9.07
C ILE A 52 -0.50 -14.24 10.44
N GLY A 53 -1.81 -14.07 10.63
CA GLY A 53 -2.41 -13.50 11.83
C GLY A 53 -2.35 -11.98 11.88
N VAL A 54 -2.31 -11.31 10.72
CA VAL A 54 -2.22 -9.84 10.61
C VAL A 54 -3.26 -9.30 9.64
N HIS A 55 -3.56 -8.00 9.75
CA HIS A 55 -4.33 -7.28 8.76
C HIS A 55 -3.42 -6.70 7.68
N LEU A 56 -3.82 -6.82 6.42
CA LEU A 56 -2.96 -6.43 5.29
C LEU A 56 -3.10 -4.95 4.91
N MET A 57 -4.28 -4.36 5.12
CA MET A 57 -4.62 -3.00 4.67
C MET A 57 -5.63 -2.36 5.60
N ASP A 58 -5.77 -1.04 5.54
CA ASP A 58 -6.85 -0.31 6.21
C ASP A 58 -8.07 -0.17 5.31
N ARG A 59 -9.26 -0.07 5.91
CA ARG A 59 -10.53 0.00 5.16
C ARG A 59 -10.58 1.20 4.23
N TYR A 60 -10.19 2.37 4.72
CA TYR A 60 -10.21 3.58 3.91
C TYR A 60 -9.25 3.47 2.73
N THR A 61 -8.00 3.07 2.98
CA THR A 61 -7.01 2.80 1.93
C THR A 61 -7.50 1.78 0.91
N PHE A 62 -8.15 0.68 1.33
CA PHE A 62 -8.70 -0.32 0.41
C PHE A 62 -9.69 0.30 -0.58
N TYR A 63 -10.71 1.01 -0.11
CA TYR A 63 -11.72 1.61 -1.01
C TYR A 63 -11.14 2.72 -1.88
N VAL A 64 -10.22 3.53 -1.35
CA VAL A 64 -9.53 4.55 -2.15
C VAL A 64 -8.72 3.91 -3.27
N LEU A 65 -8.01 2.81 -3.00
CA LEU A 65 -7.24 2.11 -4.03
C LEU A 65 -8.15 1.41 -5.05
N GLU A 66 -9.22 0.74 -4.61
CA GLU A 66 -10.23 0.14 -5.49
C GLU A 66 -10.80 1.19 -6.46
N PHE A 67 -11.14 2.37 -5.95
CA PHE A 67 -11.59 3.49 -6.79
C PHE A 67 -10.50 3.96 -7.77
N LEU A 68 -9.25 4.12 -7.31
CA LEU A 68 -8.15 4.60 -8.16
C LEU A 68 -7.73 3.58 -9.24
N GLU A 69 -7.93 2.28 -9.02
CA GLU A 69 -7.68 1.23 -10.02
C GLU A 69 -8.59 1.36 -11.24
N GLU A 70 -9.80 1.90 -11.08
CA GLU A 70 -10.73 2.17 -12.19
C GLU A 70 -10.43 3.47 -12.94
N ILE A 71 -9.57 4.34 -12.40
CA ILE A 71 -9.25 5.65 -12.98
C ILE A 71 -8.22 5.50 -14.12
N HIS A 72 -8.67 5.74 -15.35
CA HIS A 72 -7.83 5.83 -16.53
C HIS A 72 -7.46 7.29 -16.88
N PRO A 73 -6.42 7.54 -17.69
CA PRO A 73 -5.98 8.91 -18.03
C PRO A 73 -7.04 9.80 -18.70
N ALA A 74 -8.01 9.22 -19.41
CA ALA A 74 -9.13 9.95 -20.01
C ALA A 74 -10.33 10.16 -19.05
N SER A 75 -10.22 9.74 -17.78
CA SER A 75 -11.34 9.76 -16.82
C SER A 75 -11.75 11.19 -16.51
N GLN A 76 -13.05 11.39 -16.36
CA GLN A 76 -13.65 12.67 -15.94
C GLN A 76 -14.07 12.65 -14.47
N ALA A 77 -13.63 11.64 -13.71
CA ALA A 77 -13.89 11.56 -12.28
C ALA A 77 -13.25 12.75 -11.57
N ASN A 78 -14.00 13.37 -10.66
CA ASN A 78 -13.61 14.58 -9.96
C ASN A 78 -13.35 14.32 -8.48
N MET A 79 -12.80 15.30 -7.77
CA MET A 79 -12.45 15.16 -6.35
C MET A 79 -13.67 14.90 -5.45
N ASN A 80 -14.87 15.35 -5.84
CA ASN A 80 -16.09 15.07 -5.08
C ASN A 80 -16.52 13.60 -5.18
N ASP A 81 -16.13 12.90 -6.24
CA ASP A 81 -16.32 11.46 -6.36
C ASP A 81 -15.40 10.74 -5.36
N LEU A 82 -14.12 11.17 -5.27
CA LEU A 82 -13.16 10.65 -4.30
C LEU A 82 -13.63 10.81 -2.84
N PHE A 83 -14.34 11.90 -2.52
CA PHE A 83 -14.86 12.14 -1.16
C PHE A 83 -15.94 11.13 -0.75
N GLN A 84 -16.59 10.48 -1.70
CA GLN A 84 -17.71 9.57 -1.47
C GLN A 84 -17.31 8.09 -1.53
N VAL A 85 -16.04 7.80 -1.83
CA VAL A 85 -15.53 6.44 -2.03
C VAL A 85 -15.72 5.55 -0.82
N CYS A 86 -15.61 6.10 0.39
CA CYS A 86 -15.81 5.33 1.61
C CYS A 86 -16.92 5.92 2.49
N PRO A 87 -18.19 5.55 2.25
CA PRO A 87 -19.25 5.89 3.18
C PRO A 87 -19.02 5.23 4.55
N LYS A 88 -19.63 5.79 5.59
CA LYS A 88 -19.50 5.31 6.97
C LYS A 88 -19.84 3.83 7.14
N SER A 89 -20.75 3.29 6.34
CA SER A 89 -21.11 1.86 6.36
C SER A 89 -19.96 0.93 5.97
N LEU A 90 -19.07 1.38 5.08
CA LEU A 90 -17.95 0.58 4.57
C LEU A 90 -16.69 0.77 5.42
N CYS A 91 -16.36 2.02 5.72
CA CYS A 91 -15.19 2.37 6.53
C CYS A 91 -15.39 2.07 8.02
N VAL A 92 -16.63 2.09 8.52
CA VAL A 92 -16.96 2.01 9.95
C VAL A 92 -16.37 3.20 10.76
N SER A 93 -15.75 4.14 10.08
CA SER A 93 -15.37 5.49 10.49
C SER A 93 -16.01 6.49 9.52
N THR A 94 -15.98 7.76 9.86
CA THR A 94 -16.45 8.84 9.00
C THR A 94 -15.25 9.52 8.34
N PRO A 95 -14.98 9.31 7.04
CA PRO A 95 -13.92 10.06 6.38
C PRO A 95 -14.19 11.56 6.40
N GLY A 96 -13.15 12.33 6.67
CA GLY A 96 -13.17 13.79 6.70
C GLY A 96 -12.50 14.37 5.46
N HIS A 97 -12.95 15.55 5.04
CA HIS A 97 -12.27 16.31 4.01
C HIS A 97 -12.27 17.80 4.36
N ARG A 98 -11.22 18.50 3.95
CA ARG A 98 -11.04 19.94 4.16
C ARG A 98 -10.61 20.59 2.86
N THR A 99 -11.41 21.55 2.39
CA THR A 99 -11.27 22.20 1.07
C THR A 99 -11.23 23.73 1.14
N ASP A 100 -11.38 24.34 2.33
CA ASP A 100 -11.37 25.80 2.53
C ASP A 100 -10.06 26.48 2.09
N LEU A 101 -8.95 25.75 2.16
CA LEU A 101 -7.62 26.23 1.73
C LEU A 101 -7.39 26.05 0.22
N PHE A 102 -8.32 25.42 -0.50
CA PHE A 102 -8.21 25.09 -1.91
C PHE A 102 -9.09 26.01 -2.76
N GLN A 103 -8.51 26.68 -3.75
CA GLN A 103 -9.20 27.76 -4.48
C GLN A 103 -10.24 27.27 -5.49
N ARG A 104 -9.99 26.12 -6.13
CA ARG A 104 -10.90 25.55 -7.14
C ARG A 104 -12.04 24.81 -6.45
N ASN A 105 -13.21 24.80 -7.08
CA ASN A 105 -14.30 23.94 -6.64
C ASN A 105 -13.92 22.46 -6.88
N PRO A 106 -13.92 21.59 -5.85
CA PRO A 106 -13.60 20.17 -5.98
C PRO A 106 -14.41 19.42 -7.06
N GLN A 107 -15.64 19.85 -7.34
CA GLN A 107 -16.47 19.26 -8.40
C GLN A 107 -15.88 19.43 -9.81
N ASN A 108 -15.03 20.45 -10.00
CA ASN A 108 -14.40 20.77 -11.29
C ASN A 108 -12.92 20.36 -11.33
N VAL A 109 -12.43 19.67 -10.30
CA VAL A 109 -11.03 19.24 -10.21
C VAL A 109 -10.97 17.76 -10.47
N LEU A 110 -10.26 17.37 -11.53
CA LEU A 110 -10.14 15.98 -11.91
C LEU A 110 -9.16 15.26 -10.98
N ILE A 111 -9.45 14.01 -10.68
CA ILE A 111 -8.53 13.15 -9.91
C ILE A 111 -7.21 12.97 -10.65
N THR A 112 -7.26 12.94 -11.99
CA THR A 112 -6.08 12.88 -12.86
C THR A 112 -5.15 14.08 -12.71
N ASP A 113 -5.60 15.21 -12.17
CA ASP A 113 -4.72 16.36 -11.88
C ASP A 113 -3.70 16.00 -10.77
N PHE A 114 -4.06 15.10 -9.85
CA PHE A 114 -3.21 14.66 -8.74
C PHE A 114 -2.58 13.28 -8.95
N PHE A 115 -3.32 12.34 -9.54
CA PHE A 115 -2.90 10.94 -9.70
C PHE A 115 -2.49 10.58 -11.14
N GLY A 116 -2.78 11.45 -12.11
CA GLY A 116 -2.40 11.24 -13.49
C GLY A 116 -0.94 11.60 -13.77
N SER A 117 -0.26 10.79 -14.56
CA SER A 117 1.05 11.17 -15.11
C SER A 117 0.87 11.88 -16.45
N VAL A 118 0.67 13.20 -16.43
CA VAL A 118 0.66 13.99 -17.67
C VAL A 118 2.09 14.33 -18.06
N ARG A 119 2.73 13.45 -18.84
CA ARG A 119 3.99 13.79 -19.51
C ARG A 119 3.66 14.58 -20.77
N LYS A 120 4.05 15.85 -20.83
CA LYS A 120 4.02 16.61 -22.08
C LYS A 120 5.13 16.07 -22.99
N VAL A 121 4.79 15.11 -23.85
CA VAL A 121 5.72 14.55 -24.83
C VAL A 121 5.54 15.32 -26.13
N GLU A 122 6.58 16.06 -26.53
CA GLU A 122 6.65 16.68 -27.85
C GLU A 122 7.40 15.71 -28.78
N ILE A 123 6.68 15.14 -29.75
CA ILE A 123 7.26 14.22 -30.73
C ILE A 123 7.91 15.08 -31.81
N THR A 124 9.24 15.05 -31.89
CA THR A 124 9.97 15.64 -33.01
C THR A 124 10.23 14.58 -34.07
N THR A 125 9.90 14.89 -35.32
CA THR A 125 10.32 14.11 -36.50
C THR A 125 11.70 14.54 -36.99
N GLU A 126 12.21 15.66 -36.48
CA GLU A 126 13.54 16.15 -36.80
C GLU A 126 14.60 15.39 -36.03
N ARG A 127 15.71 15.06 -36.70
CA ARG A 127 16.85 14.44 -36.04
C ARG A 127 17.51 15.47 -35.14
N VAL A 128 17.46 15.24 -33.83
CA VAL A 128 18.22 16.04 -32.86
C VAL A 128 19.70 15.66 -33.01
N ALA A 129 20.51 16.59 -33.50
CA ALA A 129 21.96 16.46 -33.48
C ALA A 129 22.42 16.55 -32.02
N LEU A 130 22.70 15.41 -31.41
CA LEU A 130 23.37 15.38 -30.11
C LEU A 130 24.77 15.95 -30.32
N ASN A 131 25.04 17.11 -29.73
CA ASN A 131 26.40 17.60 -29.62
C ASN A 131 27.18 16.53 -28.86
N HIS A 132 28.03 15.80 -29.55
CA HIS A 132 29.07 15.02 -28.91
C HIS A 132 29.88 16.00 -28.07
N LEU A 133 29.57 16.09 -26.77
CA LEU A 133 30.64 16.28 -25.80
C LEU A 133 31.69 15.26 -26.21
N LYS A 134 32.91 15.73 -26.52
CA LYS A 134 34.03 14.88 -26.87
C LYS A 134 34.11 13.76 -25.81
N CYS A 135 33.51 12.62 -26.12
CA CYS A 135 33.85 11.39 -25.46
C CYS A 135 35.33 11.26 -25.79
N GLN A 136 36.17 11.22 -24.75
CA GLN A 136 37.49 10.65 -24.94
C GLN A 136 37.25 9.31 -25.64
N LYS A 137 38.06 9.01 -26.66
CA LYS A 137 37.99 7.74 -27.37
C LYS A 137 38.20 6.61 -26.37
N ASP A 138 37.10 6.12 -25.81
CA ASP A 138 37.06 4.84 -25.17
C ASP A 138 36.88 3.82 -26.29
N GLU A 139 37.68 2.76 -26.21
CA GLU A 139 37.83 1.70 -27.20
C GLU A 139 36.47 1.20 -27.73
N GLU A 140 36.41 0.91 -29.04
CA GLU A 140 35.22 0.36 -29.70
C GLU A 140 34.76 -0.92 -29.00
N LEU A 141 33.75 -0.80 -28.12
CA LEU A 141 33.09 -1.95 -27.53
C LEU A 141 32.04 -2.46 -28.53
N THR A 142 32.37 -3.55 -29.22
CA THR A 142 31.57 -4.20 -30.28
C THR A 142 30.36 -5.01 -29.78
N GLU A 143 29.94 -4.84 -28.52
CA GLU A 143 28.82 -5.60 -27.96
C GLU A 143 27.50 -4.80 -28.02
N PRO A 144 26.37 -5.45 -28.34
CA PRO A 144 25.08 -4.79 -28.42
C PRO A 144 24.68 -4.24 -27.03
N LEU A 145 24.58 -2.92 -26.93
CA LEU A 145 24.15 -2.22 -25.72
C LEU A 145 22.67 -2.48 -25.47
N ASN A 146 22.36 -3.13 -24.35
CA ASN A 146 20.99 -3.33 -23.88
C ASN A 146 20.67 -2.31 -22.78
N TYR A 147 19.43 -1.82 -22.77
CA TYR A 147 18.93 -1.02 -21.65
C TYR A 147 18.89 -1.87 -20.39
N ALA A 148 19.39 -1.32 -19.27
CA ALA A 148 19.21 -1.94 -17.98
C ALA A 148 17.71 -1.98 -17.65
N GLU A 149 17.20 -3.17 -17.31
CA GLU A 149 15.81 -3.30 -16.86
C GLU A 149 15.60 -2.43 -15.61
N GLN A 150 14.68 -1.47 -15.70
CA GLN A 150 14.43 -0.50 -14.63
C GLN A 150 13.81 -1.17 -13.38
N LEU A 151 13.27 -2.38 -13.54
CA LEU A 151 12.81 -3.30 -12.50
C LEU A 151 13.01 -4.75 -12.98
N PRO A 152 13.54 -5.68 -12.17
CA PRO A 152 13.81 -7.07 -12.58
C PRO A 152 12.53 -7.91 -12.51
N VAL A 153 11.53 -7.56 -13.33
CA VAL A 153 10.18 -8.17 -13.29
C VAL A 153 10.25 -9.68 -13.59
N ALA A 154 11.13 -10.11 -14.48
CA ALA A 154 11.33 -11.54 -14.77
C ALA A 154 11.87 -12.34 -13.56
N GLN A 155 12.74 -11.73 -12.73
CA GLN A 155 13.24 -12.39 -11.51
C GLN A 155 12.14 -12.48 -10.44
N ILE A 156 11.21 -11.52 -10.41
CA ILE A 156 10.09 -11.49 -9.47
C ILE A 156 9.04 -12.55 -9.85
N ILE A 157 8.71 -12.67 -11.15
CA ILE A 157 7.70 -13.63 -11.63
C ILE A 157 8.21 -15.09 -11.55
N HIS A 158 9.52 -15.32 -11.69
CA HIS A 158 10.11 -16.65 -11.59
C HIS A 158 10.50 -17.08 -10.17
N GLN A 159 10.28 -16.25 -9.15
CA GLN A 159 10.33 -16.74 -7.78
C GLN A 159 9.13 -17.65 -7.52
N LYS A 160 9.28 -18.93 -7.91
CA LYS A 160 8.45 -20.01 -7.35
C LYS A 160 8.49 -19.86 -5.84
N PRO A 161 7.33 -19.81 -5.15
CA PRO A 161 7.33 -19.82 -3.69
C PRO A 161 8.12 -21.06 -3.27
N LYS A 162 9.24 -20.87 -2.55
CA LYS A 162 9.92 -22.00 -1.92
C LYS A 162 8.88 -22.68 -1.06
N GLN A 163 8.46 -23.89 -1.43
CA GLN A 163 7.73 -24.76 -0.53
C GLN A 163 8.61 -24.90 0.71
N LYS A 164 8.24 -24.22 1.79
CA LYS A 164 8.80 -24.51 3.09
C LYS A 164 8.20 -25.86 3.46
N GLU A 165 8.98 -26.93 3.29
CA GLU A 165 8.71 -28.17 3.99
C GLU A 165 8.70 -27.84 5.48
N TRP A 166 7.48 -27.73 6.02
CA TRP A 166 7.29 -27.41 7.41
C TRP A 166 7.63 -28.67 8.20
N HIS A 167 8.82 -28.70 8.79
CA HIS A 167 9.15 -29.66 9.83
C HIS A 167 8.84 -29.00 11.17
N PRO A 168 8.02 -29.64 12.03
CA PRO A 168 7.84 -29.13 13.38
C PRO A 168 9.22 -29.08 14.06
N PRO A 169 9.53 -28.01 14.84
CA PRO A 169 10.79 -27.96 15.57
C PRO A 169 10.90 -29.22 16.43
N GLY A 170 12.07 -29.87 16.48
CA GLY A 170 12.24 -31.19 17.11
C GLY A 170 11.73 -31.30 18.55
N GLY A 171 11.62 -30.17 19.27
CA GLY A 171 11.00 -30.09 20.59
C GLY A 171 9.49 -30.36 20.61
N PHE A 172 8.76 -30.12 19.51
CA PHE A 172 7.32 -30.33 19.42
C PHE A 172 6.94 -31.81 19.37
N ILE A 173 7.74 -32.63 18.68
CA ILE A 173 7.55 -34.09 18.62
C ILE A 173 7.84 -34.71 19.99
N LEU A 174 8.94 -34.31 20.65
CA LEU A 174 9.28 -34.76 22.00
C LEU A 174 8.21 -34.36 23.02
N GLY A 175 7.67 -33.14 22.93
CA GLY A 175 6.58 -32.67 23.79
C GLY A 175 5.28 -33.47 23.61
N LEU A 176 4.91 -33.80 22.37
CA LEU A 176 3.72 -34.60 22.09
C LEU A 176 3.85 -36.04 22.64
N TRP A 177 5.02 -36.68 22.46
CA TRP A 177 5.26 -38.01 23.00
C TRP A 177 5.28 -38.05 24.53
N ALA A 178 5.86 -37.04 25.18
CA ALA A 178 5.83 -36.93 26.64
C ALA A 178 4.39 -36.78 27.17
N LEU A 179 3.55 -36.00 26.48
CA LEU A 179 2.16 -35.80 26.86
C LEU A 179 1.33 -37.07 26.66
N ILE A 180 1.52 -37.78 25.55
CA ILE A 180 0.87 -39.07 25.30
C ILE A 180 1.28 -40.10 26.37
N LEU A 181 2.57 -40.21 26.70
CA LEU A 181 3.05 -41.10 27.77
C LEU A 181 2.47 -40.73 29.14
N MET A 182 2.42 -39.44 29.50
CA MET A 182 1.78 -39.01 30.75
C MET A 182 0.30 -39.34 30.79
N VAL A 183 -0.44 -39.11 29.70
CA VAL A 183 -1.86 -39.45 29.63
C VAL A 183 -2.04 -40.97 29.72
N PHE A 184 -1.20 -41.76 29.06
CA PHE A 184 -1.26 -43.23 29.12
C PHE A 184 -0.97 -43.74 30.54
N PHE A 185 0.07 -43.24 31.23
CA PHE A 185 0.34 -43.59 32.62
C PHE A 185 -0.78 -43.15 33.58
N LYS A 186 -1.36 -41.97 33.36
CA LYS A 186 -2.44 -41.46 34.20
C LYS A 186 -3.76 -42.20 33.99
N THR A 187 -4.05 -42.67 32.78
CA THR A 187 -5.32 -43.34 32.45
C THR A 187 -5.24 -44.88 32.55
N TYR A 188 -4.14 -45.49 32.12
CA TYR A 188 -3.94 -46.94 32.18
C TYR A 188 -3.17 -47.38 33.44
N GLY A 189 -2.14 -46.64 33.85
CA GLY A 189 -1.33 -46.98 35.03
C GLY A 189 -2.13 -46.99 36.33
N ILE A 190 -3.03 -46.01 36.52
CA ILE A 190 -3.94 -45.95 37.68
C ILE A 190 -4.98 -47.07 37.65
N LYS A 191 -5.33 -47.59 36.46
CA LYS A 191 -6.36 -48.63 36.29
C LYS A 191 -5.81 -50.05 36.44
N HIS A 192 -4.54 -50.29 36.10
CA HIS A 192 -3.89 -51.61 36.15
C HIS A 192 -2.99 -51.85 37.38
N MET A 193 -2.66 -50.83 38.17
CA MET A 193 -1.90 -50.96 39.44
C MET A 193 -2.71 -51.58 40.61
N LYS A 194 -3.95 -52.02 40.39
CA LYS A 194 -4.77 -52.74 41.40
C LYS A 194 -4.60 -54.27 41.37
N TYR A 195 -3.73 -54.80 40.52
CA TYR A 195 -3.52 -56.25 40.38
C TYR A 195 -2.04 -56.69 40.43
N VAL A 196 -1.12 -55.85 40.92
CA VAL A 196 0.32 -56.20 41.04
C VAL A 196 0.89 -55.94 42.45
N PHE A 197 0.02 -55.85 43.47
CA PHE A 197 0.38 -56.09 44.86
C PHE A 197 -0.71 -56.94 45.51
#